data_AF-A0A8H4UX36-F1
#
_entry.id   AF-A0A8H4UX36-F1
#
_cell.length_a   1.000
_cell.length_b   1.000
_cell.length_c   1.000
_cell.angle_alpha   90.00
_cell.angle_beta   90.00
_cell.angle_gamma   90.00
#
_symmetry.space_group_name_H-M   'P 1'
#
loop_
_entity.id
_entity.type
_entity.pdbx_description
1 polymer ?
#
loop_
_entity_poly.entity_id
_entity_poly.type
_entity_poly.pdbx_seq_one_letter_code
_entity_poly.pdbx_strand_id
1 'polypeptide(L)'
;MRTSTIVQLAALAGLSSASSYSLYDDYPTGLDFFSKFTFFTDSDPTDGYVDYVDESTAESAGLIYASGNATYIGVDSSNVASGSGRNSVRLTSTASYTHGLFVLDLAHMPGSVCGSWPAL
;
A
#
# COMPACT_ATOMS: atom_id res chain seq x y z
N MET A 1 19.56 49.96 -40.07
CA MET A 1 19.91 48.52 -40.00
C MET A 1 19.36 47.97 -38.70
N ARG A 2 18.78 46.77 -38.78
CA ARG A 2 17.83 46.14 -37.85
C ARG A 2 18.46 45.79 -36.51
N THR A 3 18.09 46.50 -35.45
CA THR A 3 18.27 46.05 -34.07
C THR A 3 16.88 45.83 -33.47
N SER A 4 16.75 44.90 -32.52
CA SER A 4 15.52 44.62 -31.77
C SER A 4 14.56 43.60 -32.39
N THR A 5 14.88 42.31 -32.21
CA THR A 5 13.87 41.23 -32.23
C THR A 5 14.33 39.96 -31.51
N ILE A 6 15.62 39.82 -31.17
CA ILE A 6 16.16 38.57 -30.60
C ILE A 6 16.06 38.51 -29.06
N VAL A 7 15.88 39.63 -28.35
CA VAL A 7 15.89 39.65 -26.87
C VAL A 7 14.57 39.18 -26.23
N GLN A 8 13.46 39.14 -26.96
CA GLN A 8 12.16 38.74 -26.38
C GLN A 8 11.92 37.23 -26.31
N LEU A 9 12.67 36.40 -27.05
CA LEU A 9 12.44 34.95 -27.06
C LEU A 9 13.04 34.21 -25.85
N ALA A 10 14.00 34.82 -25.15
CA ALA A 10 14.58 34.25 -23.92
C ALA A 10 13.71 34.47 -22.67
N ALA A 11 12.76 35.41 -22.72
CA ALA A 11 11.89 35.73 -21.58
C ALA A 11 10.72 34.75 -21.38
N LEU A 12 10.43 33.88 -22.35
CA LEU A 12 9.37 32.86 -22.24
C LEU A 12 9.87 31.49 -21.79
N ALA A 13 11.18 31.27 -21.66
CA ALA A 13 11.75 29.99 -21.24
C ALA A 13 11.72 29.76 -19.71
N GLY A 14 11.28 30.76 -18.93
CA GLY A 14 11.40 30.77 -17.46
C GLY A 14 10.12 30.50 -16.66
N LEU A 15 9.00 30.13 -17.30
CA LEU A 15 7.70 29.97 -16.61
C LEU A 15 7.19 28.53 -16.52
N SER A 16 7.98 27.55 -16.93
CA SER A 16 7.66 26.14 -16.75
C SER A 16 8.13 25.67 -15.36
N SER A 17 7.44 26.08 -14.30
CA SER A 17 7.59 25.44 -12.99
C SER A 17 6.93 24.07 -13.05
N ALA A 18 7.65 23.05 -13.53
CA ALA A 18 7.21 21.67 -13.41
C ALA A 18 7.25 21.31 -11.92
N SER A 19 6.08 21.15 -11.29
CA SER A 19 6.00 20.55 -9.97
C SER A 19 6.52 19.12 -10.08
N SER A 20 7.59 18.81 -9.36
CA SER A 20 8.19 17.47 -9.35
C SER A 20 7.88 16.79 -8.02
N TYR A 21 7.62 15.48 -8.10
CA TYR A 21 7.58 14.65 -6.91
C TYR A 21 9.00 14.30 -6.47
N SER A 22 9.21 14.28 -5.16
CA SER A 22 10.40 13.70 -4.54
C SER A 22 9.99 12.54 -3.64
N LEU A 23 10.87 11.58 -3.44
CA LEU A 23 10.62 10.44 -2.56
C LEU A 23 10.39 10.96 -1.13
N TYR A 24 9.20 10.70 -0.60
CA TYR A 24 8.83 11.09 0.76
C TYR A 24 8.95 9.90 1.73
N ASP A 25 8.32 8.78 1.39
CA ASP A 25 8.46 7.51 2.10
C ASP A 25 8.88 6.41 1.14
N ASP A 26 9.81 5.57 1.61
CA ASP A 26 10.15 4.29 1.03
C ASP A 26 9.85 3.22 2.09
N TYR A 27 8.94 2.30 1.76
CA TYR A 27 8.51 1.26 2.69
C TYR A 27 9.50 0.09 2.59
N PRO A 28 10.15 -0.31 3.70
CA PRO A 28 11.16 -1.34 3.64
C PRO A 28 10.56 -2.68 3.20
N THR A 29 11.37 -3.52 2.57
CA THR A 29 10.99 -4.88 2.21
C THR A 29 11.12 -5.83 3.40
N GLY A 30 10.43 -6.97 3.34
CA GLY A 30 10.51 -8.01 4.37
C GLY A 30 9.55 -7.74 5.52
N LEU A 31 9.88 -8.22 6.73
CA LEU A 31 9.01 -8.02 7.90
C LEU A 31 9.02 -6.57 8.40
N ASP A 32 10.12 -5.84 8.18
CA ASP A 32 10.21 -4.42 8.54
C ASP A 32 9.15 -3.57 7.82
N PHE A 33 8.58 -4.05 6.69
CA PHE A 33 7.43 -3.44 6.01
C PHE A 33 6.28 -3.17 7.00
N PHE A 34 5.99 -4.15 7.86
CA PHE A 34 4.85 -4.11 8.78
C PHE A 34 5.04 -3.08 9.90
N SER A 35 6.29 -2.69 10.21
CA SER A 35 6.58 -1.62 11.19
C SER A 35 6.00 -0.25 10.82
N LYS A 36 5.62 -0.05 9.55
CA LYS A 36 4.99 1.18 9.06
C LYS A 36 3.45 1.15 9.12
N PHE A 37 2.85 0.04 9.55
CA PHE A 37 1.40 -0.16 9.59
C PHE A 37 0.91 -0.49 11.00
N THR A 38 -0.39 -0.25 11.21
CA THR A 38 -1.15 -0.82 12.31
C THR A 38 -2.02 -1.96 11.80
N PHE A 39 -2.16 -3.01 12.60
CA PHE A 39 -3.06 -4.13 12.34
C PHE A 39 -4.42 -3.80 12.96
N PHE A 40 -5.43 -3.66 12.12
CA PHE A 40 -6.81 -3.48 12.56
C PHE A 40 -7.34 -4.84 13.04
N THR A 41 -7.93 -4.90 14.23
CA THR A 41 -8.43 -6.13 14.85
C THR A 41 -9.89 -6.06 15.31
N ASP A 42 -10.56 -4.94 15.05
CA ASP A 42 -11.98 -4.81 15.37
C ASP A 42 -12.84 -5.52 14.32
N SER A 43 -14.15 -5.60 14.59
CA SER A 43 -15.13 -6.13 13.63
C SER A 43 -15.06 -5.38 12.30
N ASP A 44 -15.19 -6.11 11.19
CA ASP A 44 -15.12 -5.53 9.87
C ASP A 44 -16.20 -4.45 9.66
N PRO A 45 -15.82 -3.19 9.36
CA PRO A 45 -16.78 -2.11 9.14
C PRO A 45 -17.69 -2.30 7.92
N THR A 46 -17.37 -3.26 7.04
CA THR A 46 -18.19 -3.64 5.89
C THR A 46 -19.05 -4.89 6.13
N ASP A 47 -19.13 -5.35 7.39
CA ASP A 47 -19.91 -6.52 7.82
C ASP A 47 -19.54 -7.83 7.08
N GLY A 48 -18.26 -7.98 6.68
CA GLY A 48 -17.74 -9.18 6.04
C GLY A 48 -17.58 -10.36 7.00
N TYR A 49 -17.57 -11.58 6.44
CA TYR A 49 -17.27 -12.81 7.19
C TYR A 49 -15.76 -13.03 7.32
N VAL A 50 -15.11 -12.18 8.12
CA VAL A 50 -13.67 -12.10 8.30
C VAL A 50 -13.32 -11.89 9.78
N ASP A 51 -12.22 -12.49 10.22
CA ASP A 51 -11.62 -12.25 11.53
C ASP A 51 -10.27 -11.57 11.33
N TYR A 52 -10.17 -10.27 11.61
CA TYR A 52 -8.91 -9.55 11.47
C TYR A 52 -8.04 -9.74 12.71
N VAL A 53 -6.84 -10.29 12.50
CA VAL A 53 -5.94 -10.65 13.59
C VAL A 53 -4.75 -9.69 13.70
N ASP A 54 -4.15 -9.62 14.89
CA ASP A 54 -2.93 -8.86 15.14
C ASP A 54 -1.70 -9.45 14.42
N GLU A 55 -0.62 -8.68 14.38
CA GLU A 55 0.65 -9.04 13.71
C GLU A 55 1.22 -10.38 14.20
N SER A 56 1.32 -10.56 15.52
CA SER A 56 1.87 -11.79 16.12
C SER A 56 1.06 -13.03 15.73
N THR A 57 -0.26 -12.91 15.71
CA THR A 57 -1.17 -13.97 15.30
C THR A 57 -1.07 -14.23 13.79
N ALA A 58 -0.99 -13.17 12.98
CA ALA A 58 -0.84 -13.26 11.54
C ALA A 58 0.48 -13.93 11.14
N GLU A 59 1.60 -13.58 11.78
CA GLU A 59 2.90 -14.23 11.56
C GLU A 59 2.85 -15.71 11.94
N SER A 60 2.33 -16.01 13.13
CA SER A 60 2.25 -17.38 13.65
C SER A 60 1.36 -18.27 12.78
N ALA A 61 0.29 -17.72 12.20
CA ALA A 61 -0.62 -18.41 11.30
C ALA A 61 -0.15 -18.38 9.83
N GLY A 62 1.00 -17.76 9.52
CA GLY A 62 1.55 -17.67 8.16
C GLY A 62 0.73 -16.78 7.20
N LEU A 63 -0.09 -15.87 7.74
CA LEU A 63 -0.85 -14.89 6.96
C LEU A 63 0.04 -13.76 6.48
N ILE A 64 1.11 -13.48 7.21
CA ILE A 64 2.18 -12.56 6.79
C ILE A 64 3.54 -13.24 6.93
N TYR A 65 4.44 -12.95 6.00
CA TYR A 65 5.85 -13.35 6.09
C TYR A 65 6.69 -12.58 5.06
N ALA A 66 8.00 -12.69 5.19
CA ALA A 66 8.96 -12.19 4.21
C ALA A 66 9.51 -13.34 3.36
N SER A 67 9.64 -13.14 2.05
CA SER A 67 10.32 -14.07 1.14
C SER A 67 11.21 -13.30 0.18
N GLY A 68 12.52 -13.36 0.41
CA GLY A 68 13.50 -12.54 -0.33
C GLY A 68 13.21 -11.04 -0.15
N ASN A 69 13.08 -10.32 -1.26
CA ASN A 69 12.75 -8.88 -1.27
C ASN A 69 11.23 -8.61 -1.32
N ALA A 70 10.38 -9.63 -1.14
CA ALA A 70 8.94 -9.49 -1.17
C ALA A 70 8.33 -9.66 0.22
N THR A 71 7.31 -8.86 0.49
CA THR A 71 6.44 -8.99 1.65
C THR A 71 5.17 -9.71 1.24
N TYR A 72 4.82 -10.78 1.94
CA TYR A 72 3.60 -11.54 1.70
C TYR A 72 2.52 -11.11 2.68
N ILE A 73 1.31 -10.94 2.15
CA ILE A 73 0.08 -10.68 2.90
C ILE A 73 -1.01 -11.58 2.32
N GLY A 74 -1.66 -12.35 3.18
CA GLY A 74 -2.68 -13.31 2.77
C GLY A 74 -3.72 -13.59 3.84
N VAL A 75 -4.46 -14.67 3.61
CA VAL A 75 -5.59 -15.11 4.45
C VAL A 75 -5.44 -16.59 4.78
N ASP A 76 -6.15 -17.06 5.81
CA ASP A 76 -6.18 -18.48 6.13
C ASP A 76 -6.83 -19.27 4.98
N SER A 77 -6.04 -20.15 4.35
CA SER A 77 -6.48 -21.02 3.25
C SER A 77 -6.51 -22.50 3.62
N SER A 78 -6.21 -22.85 4.88
CA SER A 78 -6.05 -24.23 5.33
C SER A 78 -7.18 -24.70 6.23
N ASN A 79 -7.75 -23.81 7.04
CA ASN A 79 -8.78 -24.18 8.01
C ASN A 79 -10.20 -23.86 7.53
N VAL A 80 -11.15 -24.60 8.10
CA VAL A 80 -12.57 -24.26 8.03
C VAL A 80 -12.81 -23.05 8.93
N ALA A 81 -13.29 -21.96 8.35
CA ALA A 81 -13.62 -20.74 9.09
C ALA A 81 -14.68 -21.01 10.16
N SER A 82 -14.58 -20.31 11.28
CA SER A 82 -15.52 -20.44 12.40
C SER A 82 -15.64 -19.11 13.15
N GLY A 83 -16.65 -18.96 14.01
CA GLY A 83 -16.84 -17.73 14.77
C GLY A 83 -17.07 -16.52 13.86
N SER A 84 -16.24 -15.48 14.04
CA SER A 84 -16.35 -14.19 13.34
C SER A 84 -16.03 -14.24 11.85
N GLY A 85 -15.29 -15.26 11.38
CA GLY A 85 -14.93 -15.33 9.97
C GLY A 85 -13.70 -16.16 9.67
N ARG A 86 -13.18 -15.97 8.46
CA ARG A 86 -11.86 -16.48 8.06
C ARG A 86 -10.78 -15.49 8.50
N ASN A 87 -9.70 -15.99 9.09
CA ASN A 87 -8.60 -15.12 9.52
C ASN A 87 -7.97 -14.40 8.32
N SER A 88 -7.80 -13.09 8.48
CA SER A 88 -7.19 -12.19 7.50
C SER A 88 -6.46 -11.06 8.24
N VAL A 89 -5.81 -10.18 7.50
CA VAL A 89 -5.21 -8.96 8.05
C VAL A 89 -5.73 -7.74 7.31
N ARG A 90 -5.83 -6.63 8.04
CA ARG A 90 -6.11 -5.30 7.50
C ARG A 90 -5.09 -4.33 8.06
N LEU A 91 -4.29 -3.79 7.14
CA LEU A 91 -3.20 -2.88 7.47
C LEU A 91 -3.62 -1.44 7.20
N THR A 92 -3.29 -0.55 8.13
CA THR A 92 -3.47 0.90 7.95
C THR A 92 -2.13 1.57 8.17
N SER A 93 -1.67 2.39 7.22
CA SER A 93 -0.38 3.08 7.37
C SER A 93 -0.41 3.99 8.60
N THR A 94 0.68 4.00 9.36
CA THR A 94 0.85 4.94 10.48
C THR A 94 1.01 6.38 9.99
N ALA A 95 1.61 6.55 8.82
CA ALA A 95 1.67 7.82 8.11
C ALA A 95 0.33 8.15 7.42
N SER A 96 0.03 9.45 7.30
CA SER A 96 -1.12 9.97 6.57
C SER A 96 -0.66 11.06 5.61
N TYR A 97 -1.31 11.13 4.44
CA TYR A 97 -0.89 12.00 3.35
C TYR A 97 -2.10 12.76 2.80
N THR A 98 -2.00 14.07 2.67
CA THR A 98 -3.04 14.90 2.06
C THR A 98 -2.96 14.86 0.52
N HIS A 99 -1.74 14.84 -0.01
CA HIS A 99 -1.42 14.76 -1.43
C HIS A 99 -0.15 13.93 -1.61
N GLY A 100 -0.05 13.21 -2.72
CA GLY A 100 1.13 12.41 -3.01
C GLY A 100 0.99 11.60 -4.29
N LEU A 101 2.10 11.03 -4.71
CA LEU A 101 2.14 9.96 -5.68
C LEU A 101 2.45 8.66 -4.92
N PHE A 102 1.53 7.71 -4.98
CA PHE A 102 1.69 6.39 -4.37
C PHE A 102 2.02 5.40 -5.48
N VAL A 103 3.20 4.76 -5.36
CA VAL A 103 3.64 3.73 -6.29
C VAL A 103 3.77 2.44 -5.49
N LEU A 104 3.06 1.42 -5.95
CA LEU A 104 3.12 0.08 -5.38
C LEU A 104 3.48 -0.90 -6.50
N ASP A 105 4.56 -1.63 -6.30
CA ASP A 105 4.97 -2.73 -7.17
C ASP A 105 4.51 -4.05 -6.54
N LEU A 106 3.60 -4.77 -7.22
CA LEU A 106 3.05 -6.03 -6.76
C LEU A 106 3.39 -7.15 -7.75
N ALA A 107 4.08 -8.16 -7.25
CA ALA A 107 4.26 -9.41 -8.00
C ALA A 107 2.97 -10.27 -8.03
N HIS A 108 2.08 -10.10 -7.04
CA HIS A 108 0.82 -10.84 -6.92
C HIS A 108 -0.19 -10.04 -6.07
N MET A 109 -1.48 -10.27 -6.33
CA MET A 109 -2.59 -9.75 -5.53
C MET A 109 -3.63 -10.87 -5.33
N PRO A 110 -4.54 -10.79 -4.33
CA PRO A 110 -5.58 -11.80 -4.16
C PRO A 110 -6.34 -12.05 -5.47
N GLY A 111 -6.42 -13.30 -5.88
CA GLY A 111 -7.02 -13.70 -7.17
C GLY A 111 -8.54 -13.55 -7.18
N SER A 112 -9.14 -13.80 -8.34
CA SER A 112 -10.60 -13.81 -8.51
C SER A 112 -11.22 -15.07 -7.87
N VAL A 113 -11.39 -15.05 -6.55
CA VAL A 113 -11.94 -16.15 -5.76
C VAL A 113 -13.31 -15.76 -5.21
N CYS A 114 -14.30 -16.65 -5.33
CA CYS A 114 -15.65 -16.42 -4.81
C CYS A 114 -15.62 -16.06 -3.32
N GLY A 115 -16.34 -15.01 -2.94
CA GLY A 115 -16.42 -14.53 -1.56
C GLY A 115 -15.24 -13.67 -1.09
N SER A 116 -14.18 -13.52 -1.90
CA SER A 116 -13.09 -12.59 -1.58
C SER A 116 -13.46 -11.16 -1.98
N TRP A 117 -12.99 -10.20 -1.17
CA TRP A 117 -13.09 -8.76 -1.46
C TRP A 117 -11.78 -8.06 -1.06
N PRO A 118 -10.75 -8.08 -1.91
CA PRO A 118 -9.50 -7.37 -1.66
C PRO A 118 -9.64 -5.86 -1.94
N ALA A 119 -8.91 -5.04 -1.19
CA ALA A 119 -8.79 -3.60 -1.41
C ALA A 119 -7.37 -3.12 -1.10
N LEU A 120 -6.95 -2.05 -1.78
CA LEU A 120 -5.74 -1.27 -1.51
C LEU A 120 -6.13 0.21 -1.38
#